data_AF-A0A819CHW0-F1
#
_entry.id   AF-A0A819CHW0-F1
#
_cell.length_a   1.000
_cell.length_b   1.000
_cell.length_c   1.000
_cell.angle_alpha   90.00
_cell.angle_beta   90.00
_cell.angle_gamma   90.00
#
_symmetry.space_group_name_H-M   'P 1'
#
loop_
_entity.id
_entity.type
_entity.pdbx_description
1 polymer ?
#
loop_
_entity_poly.entity_id
_entity_poly.type
_entity_poly.pdbx_seq_one_letter_code
_entity_poly.pdbx_strand_id
1 'polypeptide(L)'
;MNIVLDGILNNVVLAAGEQDYRYQHMFHVSEPLVVLVKLFSYDRTLDYIMQHAEVEQLETTTTLEFLLDFFFKYYATVKHGDPLKLTTMTALCNIFWSVSLRPQYKQELCEDEEKFEEFKKLIKHITRGEDNKMIVKTSIHYVPTYIENIQKAADGILCNILEQSEQQTATQNSERCGVKRLRSLALSLRPSLMDSPSTLKPSKPSIMISYSHGDNDVCTQLYHELNKKNDEFYIWIDRQYCKTGYLWGKIADGMQAASIILCLLSNKKSAVNLDEKPISQWDKDDVAQWFQQNKIMPELYKLYQFEDGPELLTYAATILDENILKLEQQVYSQAYLQANNGKVLLTPPFSRFTNALQKLHYDTKLKMQKTTIAVEPIIMTASNSVGGKPATRNISRIPRKSSITKPQV
;
A
#
# COMPACT_ATOMS: atom_id res chain seq x y z
N MET A 1 -2.30 -8.62 16.61
CA MET A 1 -1.58 -8.30 15.35
C MET A 1 -0.69 -9.48 14.96
N ASN A 2 0.17 -9.94 15.86
CA ASN A 2 1.06 -11.11 15.71
C ASN A 2 0.34 -12.38 15.20
N ILE A 3 -0.73 -12.83 15.89
CA ILE A 3 -1.55 -13.99 15.45
C ILE A 3 -2.05 -13.88 13.99
N VAL A 4 -2.35 -12.66 13.53
CA VAL A 4 -2.82 -12.45 12.15
C VAL A 4 -1.66 -12.58 11.15
N LEU A 5 -0.48 -12.09 11.51
CA LEU A 5 0.73 -12.19 10.69
C LEU A 5 1.20 -13.65 10.59
N ASP A 6 1.17 -14.38 11.71
CA ASP A 6 1.47 -15.82 11.77
C ASP A 6 0.49 -16.60 10.87
N GLY A 7 -0.81 -16.30 10.99
CA GLY A 7 -1.84 -16.90 10.15
C GLY A 7 -1.65 -16.64 8.65
N ILE A 8 -1.19 -15.44 8.26
CA ILE A 8 -0.89 -15.14 6.84
C ILE A 8 0.27 -16.00 6.35
N LEU A 9 1.37 -16.09 7.10
CA LEU A 9 2.51 -16.91 6.70
C LEU A 9 2.15 -18.40 6.68
N ASN A 10 1.40 -18.88 7.69
CA ASN A 10 0.91 -20.26 7.75
C ASN A 10 0.08 -20.62 6.52
N ASN A 11 -0.80 -19.71 6.06
CA ASN A 11 -1.56 -19.93 4.82
C ASN A 11 -0.65 -20.04 3.58
N VAL A 12 0.45 -19.30 3.53
CA VAL A 12 1.44 -19.43 2.45
C VAL A 12 2.12 -20.79 2.52
N VAL A 13 2.56 -21.21 3.70
CA VAL A 13 3.23 -22.52 3.92
C VAL A 13 2.32 -23.68 3.51
N LEU A 14 1.08 -23.68 4.00
CA LEU A 14 0.10 -24.71 3.69
C LEU A 14 -0.22 -24.75 2.20
N ALA A 15 -0.48 -23.59 1.57
CA ALA A 15 -0.74 -23.53 0.14
C ALA A 15 0.48 -23.93 -0.71
N ALA A 16 1.71 -23.62 -0.28
CA ALA A 16 2.93 -23.97 -1.01
C ALA A 16 3.20 -25.49 -1.04
N GLY A 17 2.66 -26.24 -0.06
CA GLY A 17 2.72 -27.70 0.00
C GLY A 17 1.84 -28.39 -1.07
N GLU A 18 0.72 -27.77 -1.43
CA GLU A 18 -0.29 -28.36 -2.32
C GLU A 18 0.07 -28.31 -3.81
N GLN A 19 -0.45 -29.26 -4.59
CA GLN A 19 -0.16 -29.36 -6.03
C GLN A 19 -0.72 -28.19 -6.86
N ASP A 20 -1.88 -27.65 -6.46
CA ASP A 20 -2.56 -26.54 -7.13
C ASP A 20 -2.27 -25.18 -6.48
N TYR A 21 -1.40 -25.17 -5.46
CA TYR A 21 -1.04 -24.00 -4.68
C TYR A 21 -2.23 -23.32 -3.99
N ARG A 22 -3.22 -24.10 -3.53
CA ARG A 22 -4.39 -23.58 -2.81
C ARG A 22 -4.45 -24.07 -1.38
N TYR A 23 -4.75 -23.17 -0.47
CA TYR A 23 -5.09 -23.54 0.90
C TYR A 23 -6.52 -24.06 0.98
N GLN A 24 -6.70 -25.33 1.40
CA GLN A 24 -8.01 -25.99 1.57
C GLN A 24 -8.96 -25.82 0.36
N HIS A 25 -8.40 -25.77 -0.85
CA HIS A 25 -9.11 -25.46 -2.11
C HIS A 25 -9.83 -24.10 -2.15
N MET A 26 -9.66 -23.22 -1.16
CA MET A 26 -10.32 -21.92 -1.08
C MET A 26 -9.53 -20.84 -1.80
N PHE A 27 -8.37 -20.47 -1.24
CA PHE A 27 -7.56 -19.32 -1.70
C PHE A 27 -6.27 -19.80 -2.36
N HIS A 28 -5.88 -19.15 -3.45
CA HIS A 28 -4.59 -19.43 -4.10
C HIS A 28 -3.46 -18.70 -3.37
N VAL A 29 -2.27 -19.30 -3.31
CA VAL A 29 -1.09 -18.77 -2.60
C VAL A 29 -0.72 -17.32 -3.01
N SER A 30 -1.08 -16.90 -4.23
CA SER A 30 -0.89 -15.52 -4.69
C SER A 30 -1.56 -14.49 -3.79
N GLU A 31 -2.70 -14.81 -3.19
CA GLU A 31 -3.48 -13.88 -2.38
C GLU A 31 -2.75 -13.48 -1.09
N PRO A 32 -2.37 -14.42 -0.20
CA PRO A 32 -1.60 -14.07 1.00
C PRO A 32 -0.21 -13.50 0.66
N LEU A 33 0.43 -13.93 -0.44
CA LEU A 33 1.71 -13.35 -0.87
C LEU A 33 1.58 -11.87 -1.27
N VAL A 34 0.52 -11.49 -2.00
CA VAL A 34 0.27 -10.08 -2.34
C VAL A 34 0.03 -9.24 -1.10
N VAL A 35 -0.61 -9.81 -0.08
CA VAL A 35 -0.76 -9.15 1.23
C VAL A 35 0.62 -8.96 1.88
N LEU A 36 1.48 -9.99 1.89
CA LEU A 36 2.84 -9.90 2.43
C LEU A 36 3.67 -8.83 1.72
N VAL A 37 3.62 -8.72 0.38
CA VAL A 37 4.32 -7.66 -0.36
C VAL A 37 3.96 -6.27 0.18
N LYS A 38 2.66 -6.02 0.39
CA LYS A 38 2.20 -4.74 0.93
C LYS A 38 2.66 -4.52 2.37
N LEU A 39 2.63 -5.57 3.19
CA LEU A 39 3.03 -5.50 4.59
C LEU A 39 4.55 -5.33 4.76
N PHE A 40 5.36 -5.90 3.87
CA PHE A 40 6.82 -5.79 3.88
C PHE A 40 7.34 -4.41 3.49
N SER A 41 6.44 -3.50 3.07
CA SER A 41 6.73 -2.06 3.02
C SER A 41 7.00 -1.46 4.42
N TYR A 42 6.68 -2.19 5.49
CA TYR A 42 6.96 -1.81 6.88
C TYR A 42 8.03 -2.72 7.49
N ASP A 43 9.19 -2.14 7.82
CA ASP A 43 10.36 -2.83 8.35
C ASP A 43 10.05 -3.78 9.50
N ARG A 44 9.29 -3.30 10.50
CA ARG A 44 8.91 -4.09 11.68
C ARG A 44 8.09 -5.34 11.33
N THR A 45 7.27 -5.27 10.29
CA THR A 45 6.44 -6.39 9.87
C THR A 45 7.25 -7.42 9.09
N LEU A 46 8.16 -6.96 8.22
CA LEU A 46 9.15 -7.81 7.58
C LEU A 46 9.98 -8.55 8.63
N ASP A 47 10.55 -7.82 9.59
CA ASP A 47 11.42 -8.39 10.62
C ASP A 47 10.67 -9.42 11.48
N TYR A 48 9.44 -9.11 11.89
CA TYR A 48 8.59 -10.04 12.62
C TYR A 48 8.32 -11.32 11.83
N ILE A 49 7.88 -11.21 10.57
CA ILE A 49 7.57 -12.40 9.75
C ILE A 49 8.80 -13.27 9.51
N MET A 50 9.97 -12.66 9.34
CA MET A 50 11.20 -13.39 9.06
C MET A 50 11.81 -14.06 10.29
N GLN A 51 11.67 -13.47 11.49
CA GLN A 51 12.39 -13.93 12.70
C GLN A 51 11.51 -14.47 13.82
N HIS A 52 10.23 -14.11 13.85
CA HIS A 52 9.37 -14.31 15.03
C HIS A 52 8.03 -14.96 14.71
N ALA A 53 7.66 -15.12 13.43
CA ALA A 53 6.40 -15.74 13.08
C ALA A 53 6.38 -17.20 13.52
N GLU A 54 5.35 -17.58 14.26
CA GLU A 54 5.15 -18.95 14.74
C GLU A 54 4.29 -19.71 13.71
N VAL A 55 4.92 -20.63 12.97
CA VAL A 55 4.24 -21.42 11.93
C VAL A 55 4.42 -22.90 12.21
N GLU A 56 3.32 -23.61 12.43
CA GLU A 56 3.33 -25.01 12.91
C GLU A 56 3.94 -26.01 11.91
N GLN A 57 3.97 -25.69 10.61
CA GLN A 57 4.35 -26.61 9.53
C GLN A 57 5.53 -26.11 8.69
N LEU A 58 6.35 -25.21 9.24
CA LEU A 58 7.56 -24.77 8.55
C LEU A 58 8.60 -25.89 8.59
N GLU A 59 8.86 -26.54 7.46
CA GLU A 59 9.82 -27.66 7.36
C GLU A 59 11.29 -27.18 7.33
N THR A 60 11.53 -25.90 7.05
CA THR A 60 12.86 -25.30 6.94
C THR A 60 13.29 -24.64 8.25
N THR A 61 14.59 -24.32 8.35
CA THR A 61 15.17 -23.71 9.55
C THR A 61 14.72 -22.26 9.71
N THR A 62 14.57 -21.54 8.59
CA THR A 62 14.15 -20.13 8.59
C THR A 62 13.02 -19.87 7.60
N THR A 63 12.29 -18.78 7.83
CA THR A 63 11.26 -18.30 6.89
C THR A 63 11.87 -17.94 5.53
N LEU A 64 13.10 -17.43 5.51
CA LEU A 64 13.79 -17.07 4.28
C LEU A 64 14.16 -18.31 3.46
N GLU A 65 14.65 -19.36 4.12
CA GLU A 65 14.95 -20.64 3.50
C GLU A 65 13.68 -21.24 2.86
N PHE A 66 12.55 -21.24 3.58
CA PHE A 66 11.25 -21.66 3.06
C PHE A 66 10.85 -20.87 1.81
N LEU A 67 10.93 -19.53 1.88
CA LEU A 67 10.54 -18.68 0.75
C LEU A 67 11.43 -18.94 -0.47
N LEU A 68 12.71 -19.25 -0.25
CA LEU A 68 13.67 -19.53 -1.32
C LEU A 68 13.40 -20.90 -1.97
N ASP A 69 13.15 -21.94 -1.18
CA ASP A 69 12.75 -23.25 -1.69
C ASP A 69 11.44 -23.19 -2.43
N PHE A 70 10.48 -22.45 -1.87
CA PHE A 70 9.22 -22.22 -2.53
C PHE A 70 9.40 -21.48 -3.86
N PHE A 71 10.28 -20.48 -3.93
CA PHE A 71 10.59 -19.78 -5.17
C PHE A 71 11.12 -20.71 -6.26
N PHE A 72 12.10 -21.56 -5.94
CA PHE A 72 12.64 -22.54 -6.89
C PHE A 72 11.60 -23.56 -7.34
N LYS A 73 10.88 -24.15 -6.38
CA LYS A 73 9.79 -25.11 -6.65
C LYS A 73 8.74 -24.47 -7.57
N TYR A 74 8.34 -23.24 -7.28
CA TYR A 74 7.32 -22.54 -8.07
C TYR A 74 7.82 -22.16 -9.46
N TYR A 75 9.04 -21.63 -9.55
CA TYR A 75 9.63 -21.24 -10.83
C TYR A 75 9.67 -22.41 -11.83
N ALA A 76 10.02 -23.61 -11.35
CA ALA A 76 10.08 -24.81 -12.17
C ALA A 76 8.72 -25.23 -12.76
N THR A 77 7.60 -24.91 -12.10
CA THR A 77 6.25 -25.36 -12.46
C THR A 77 5.41 -24.30 -13.19
N VAL A 78 5.90 -23.05 -13.27
CA VAL A 78 5.19 -21.96 -13.94
C VAL A 78 5.12 -22.24 -15.45
N LYS A 79 3.89 -22.48 -15.92
CA LYS A 79 3.54 -22.55 -17.33
C LYS A 79 3.00 -21.20 -17.78
N HIS A 80 3.25 -20.86 -19.03
CA HIS A 80 2.78 -19.65 -19.66
C HIS A 80 1.27 -19.42 -19.56
N GLY A 81 0.88 -18.15 -19.34
CA GLY A 81 -0.48 -17.67 -19.57
C GLY A 81 -1.45 -17.81 -18.38
N ASP A 82 -1.04 -18.42 -17.27
CA ASP A 82 -1.86 -18.48 -16.06
C ASP A 82 -1.70 -17.21 -15.21
N PRO A 83 -2.76 -16.37 -15.07
CA PRO A 83 -2.68 -15.12 -14.32
C PRO A 83 -2.36 -15.30 -12.84
N LEU A 84 -2.82 -16.39 -12.21
CA LEU A 84 -2.54 -16.65 -10.79
C LEU A 84 -1.07 -17.01 -10.60
N LYS A 85 -0.49 -17.77 -11.53
CA LYS A 85 0.93 -18.12 -11.48
C LYS A 85 1.85 -16.92 -11.69
N LEU A 86 1.50 -16.06 -12.63
CA LEU A 86 2.23 -14.80 -12.84
C LEU A 86 2.11 -13.87 -11.63
N THR A 87 0.94 -13.83 -10.99
CA THR A 87 0.73 -13.03 -9.77
C THR A 87 1.59 -13.55 -8.62
N THR A 88 1.66 -14.86 -8.41
CA THR A 88 2.55 -15.47 -7.40
C THR A 88 4.00 -15.12 -7.65
N MET A 89 4.49 -15.28 -8.88
CA MET A 89 5.88 -14.93 -9.21
C MET A 89 6.17 -13.45 -9.01
N THR A 90 5.24 -12.59 -9.41
CA THR A 90 5.35 -11.14 -9.18
C THR A 90 5.46 -10.85 -7.69
N ALA A 91 4.62 -11.48 -6.86
CA ALA A 91 4.66 -11.28 -5.42
C ALA A 91 5.98 -11.78 -4.80
N LEU A 92 6.44 -12.98 -5.17
CA LEU A 92 7.71 -13.53 -4.67
C LEU A 92 8.90 -12.64 -5.03
N CYS A 93 9.01 -12.17 -6.27
CA CYS A 93 10.10 -11.25 -6.64
C CYS A 93 10.05 -9.95 -5.83
N ASN A 94 8.88 -9.39 -5.55
CA ASN A 94 8.77 -8.17 -4.74
C ASN A 94 9.10 -8.43 -3.25
N ILE A 95 8.77 -9.62 -2.74
CA ILE A 95 9.21 -10.07 -1.40
C ILE A 95 10.73 -10.14 -1.34
N PHE A 96 11.38 -10.85 -2.28
CA PHE A 96 12.85 -10.93 -2.31
C PHE A 96 13.52 -9.59 -2.53
N TRP A 97 12.89 -8.68 -3.27
CA TRP A 97 13.41 -7.32 -3.39
C TRP A 97 13.39 -6.59 -2.04
N SER A 98 12.30 -6.70 -1.29
CA SER A 98 12.19 -6.13 0.07
C SER A 98 13.21 -6.75 1.04
N VAL A 99 13.37 -8.07 1.00
CA VAL A 99 14.35 -8.83 1.78
C VAL A 99 15.78 -8.40 1.45
N SER A 100 16.09 -8.29 0.15
CA SER A 100 17.41 -7.86 -0.32
C SER A 100 17.72 -6.41 0.03
N LEU A 101 16.83 -5.60 0.61
CA LEU A 101 17.23 -4.30 1.14
C LEU A 101 17.89 -4.41 2.53
N ARG A 102 17.76 -5.56 3.22
CA ARG A 102 18.19 -5.73 4.61
C ARG A 102 19.52 -6.45 4.72
N PRO A 103 20.54 -5.86 5.39
CA PRO A 103 21.84 -6.51 5.55
C PRO A 103 21.79 -7.89 6.18
N GLN A 104 20.94 -8.10 7.20
CA GLN A 104 20.82 -9.40 7.90
C GLN A 104 20.35 -10.53 6.97
N TYR A 105 19.31 -10.31 6.17
CA TYR A 105 18.79 -11.34 5.27
C TYR A 105 19.62 -11.49 4.00
N LYS A 106 20.34 -10.43 3.60
CA LYS A 106 21.39 -10.57 2.57
C LYS A 106 22.46 -11.56 3.01
N GLN A 107 22.91 -11.48 4.26
CA GLN A 107 23.91 -12.40 4.79
C GLN A 107 23.37 -13.83 4.83
N GLU A 108 22.15 -14.01 5.32
CA GLU A 108 21.47 -15.31 5.36
C GLU A 108 21.29 -15.93 3.96
N LEU A 109 20.90 -15.12 2.95
CA LEU A 109 20.84 -15.58 1.56
C LEU A 109 22.19 -16.07 1.03
N CYS A 110 23.30 -15.57 1.56
CA CYS A 110 24.66 -15.93 1.16
C CYS A 110 25.26 -17.09 1.98
N GLU A 111 24.57 -17.62 3.00
CA GLU A 111 25.10 -18.70 3.84
C GLU A 111 25.27 -20.01 3.07
N ASP A 112 24.32 -20.31 2.16
CA ASP A 112 24.42 -21.41 1.21
C ASP A 112 24.86 -20.88 -0.16
N GLU A 113 26.17 -20.95 -0.42
CA GLU A 113 26.78 -20.40 -1.63
C GLU A 113 26.22 -21.04 -2.92
N GLU A 114 25.92 -22.34 -2.90
CA GLU A 114 25.40 -23.05 -4.08
C GLU A 114 23.98 -22.58 -4.40
N LYS A 115 23.10 -22.60 -3.40
CA LYS A 115 21.70 -22.16 -3.51
C LYS A 115 21.60 -20.68 -3.86
N PHE A 116 22.51 -19.86 -3.32
CA PHE A 116 22.59 -18.45 -3.62
C PHE A 116 23.03 -18.16 -5.06
N GLU A 117 24.03 -18.87 -5.57
CA GLU A 117 24.46 -18.72 -6.96
C GLU A 117 23.39 -19.22 -7.94
N GLU A 118 22.65 -20.26 -7.58
CA GLU A 118 21.45 -20.68 -8.33
C GLU A 118 20.39 -19.57 -8.35
N PHE A 119 20.07 -19.00 -7.19
CA PHE A 119 19.13 -17.88 -7.08
C PHE A 119 19.58 -16.70 -7.94
N LYS A 120 20.85 -16.30 -7.86
CA LYS A 120 21.42 -15.21 -8.66
C LYS A 120 21.37 -15.49 -10.16
N LYS A 121 21.67 -16.72 -10.60
CA LYS A 121 21.54 -17.12 -12.02
C LYS A 121 20.09 -16.98 -12.47
N LEU A 122 19.14 -17.43 -11.64
CA LEU A 122 17.72 -17.37 -11.93
C LEU A 122 17.22 -15.92 -12.05
N ILE A 123 17.57 -15.06 -11.10
CA ILE A 123 17.20 -13.64 -11.13
C ILE A 123 17.82 -12.92 -12.35
N LYS A 124 19.08 -13.25 -12.71
CA LYS A 124 19.71 -12.73 -13.95
C LYS A 124 18.95 -13.14 -15.20
N HIS A 125 18.51 -14.39 -15.26
CA HIS A 125 17.72 -14.92 -16.39
C HIS A 125 16.37 -14.22 -16.52
N ILE A 126 15.67 -14.01 -15.40
CA ILE A 126 14.41 -13.25 -15.33
C ILE A 126 14.60 -11.81 -15.80
N THR A 127 15.66 -11.15 -15.34
CA THR A 127 15.98 -9.75 -15.64
C THR A 127 16.18 -9.52 -17.14
N ARG A 128 16.92 -10.42 -17.80
CA ARG A 128 17.21 -10.30 -19.24
C ARG A 128 16.01 -10.62 -20.12
N GLY A 129 14.93 -11.14 -19.54
CA GLY A 129 13.78 -11.65 -20.30
C GLY A 129 14.18 -12.80 -21.22
N GLU A 130 15.27 -13.51 -20.92
CA GLU A 130 15.75 -14.65 -21.69
C GLU A 130 14.87 -15.88 -21.48
N ASP A 131 14.12 -15.94 -20.37
CA ASP A 131 13.15 -17.00 -20.16
C ASP A 131 11.86 -16.73 -20.90
N ASN A 132 11.73 -17.34 -22.08
CA ASN A 132 10.47 -17.36 -22.80
C ASN A 132 9.32 -17.68 -21.85
N LYS A 133 9.45 -18.61 -20.88
CA LYS A 133 8.39 -19.02 -19.91
C LYS A 133 7.66 -17.87 -19.20
N MET A 134 8.34 -16.75 -19.00
CA MET A 134 7.86 -15.59 -18.23
C MET A 134 7.71 -14.33 -19.08
N ILE A 135 8.03 -14.37 -20.39
CA ILE A 135 7.83 -13.24 -21.32
C ILE A 135 6.33 -13.05 -21.52
N VAL A 136 5.74 -12.29 -20.60
CA VAL A 136 4.51 -11.58 -20.85
C VAL A 136 4.88 -10.51 -21.87
N LYS A 137 4.51 -10.71 -23.14
CA LYS A 137 4.33 -9.62 -24.08
C LYS A 137 3.21 -8.72 -23.53
N THR A 138 3.50 -7.94 -22.49
CA THR A 138 2.74 -6.78 -21.98
C THR A 138 1.23 -6.80 -22.17
N SER A 139 0.60 -7.97 -22.07
CA SER A 139 -0.84 -8.12 -22.12
C SER A 139 -1.34 -7.96 -20.70
N ILE A 140 -1.33 -6.70 -20.26
CA ILE A 140 -2.17 -6.11 -19.19
C ILE A 140 -2.48 -7.12 -18.07
N HIS A 141 -1.46 -7.60 -17.36
CA HIS A 141 -1.70 -8.26 -16.08
C HIS A 141 -1.89 -7.16 -15.04
N TYR A 142 -2.96 -7.29 -14.25
CA TYR A 142 -3.21 -6.41 -13.12
C TYR A 142 -2.05 -6.51 -12.13
N VAL A 143 -1.21 -5.48 -12.10
CA VAL A 143 -0.21 -5.28 -11.05
C VAL A 143 -0.85 -4.35 -10.02
N PRO A 144 -1.10 -4.82 -8.78
CA PRO A 144 -1.58 -3.92 -7.72
C PRO A 144 -0.65 -2.72 -7.58
N THR A 145 -1.18 -1.54 -7.22
CA THR A 145 -0.43 -0.26 -7.19
C THR A 145 0.86 -0.27 -6.36
N TYR A 146 1.02 -1.25 -5.45
CA TYR A 146 2.16 -1.39 -4.54
C TYR A 146 3.16 -2.49 -4.97
N ILE A 147 3.00 -3.04 -6.16
CA ILE A 147 3.80 -4.14 -6.68
C ILE A 147 4.51 -3.65 -7.94
N GLU A 148 5.80 -3.93 -8.07
CA GLU A 148 6.51 -3.73 -9.33
C GLU A 148 6.43 -4.97 -10.20
N ASN A 149 6.59 -4.81 -11.51
CA ASN A 149 6.63 -5.95 -12.42
C ASN A 149 7.83 -6.87 -12.10
N ILE A 150 7.74 -8.13 -12.56
CA ILE A 150 8.74 -9.18 -12.28
C ILE A 150 10.16 -8.74 -12.66
N GLN A 151 10.34 -8.18 -13.87
CA GLN A 151 11.66 -7.76 -14.37
C GLN A 151 12.29 -6.68 -13.50
N LYS A 152 11.52 -5.65 -13.14
CA LYS A 152 12.00 -4.54 -12.32
C LYS A 152 12.29 -4.94 -10.88
N ALA A 153 11.47 -5.83 -10.30
CA ALA A 153 11.76 -6.40 -9.00
C ALA A 153 13.04 -7.26 -9.03
N ALA A 154 13.23 -8.05 -10.09
CA ALA A 154 14.46 -8.83 -10.31
C ALA A 154 15.71 -7.96 -10.48
N ASP A 155 15.62 -6.87 -11.26
CA ASP A 155 16.67 -5.86 -11.37
C ASP A 155 17.05 -5.30 -9.99
N GLY A 156 16.05 -4.92 -9.19
CA GLY A 156 16.23 -4.39 -7.84
C GLY A 156 16.95 -5.37 -6.91
N ILE A 157 16.60 -6.66 -6.98
CA ILE A 157 17.29 -7.73 -6.24
C ILE A 157 18.77 -7.79 -6.65
N LEU A 158 19.09 -7.79 -7.95
CA LEU A 158 20.47 -7.87 -8.41
C LEU A 158 21.29 -6.67 -7.99
N CYS A 159 20.75 -5.45 -8.12
CA CYS A 159 21.44 -4.25 -7.65
C CYS A 159 21.79 -4.36 -6.17
N ASN A 160 20.82 -4.77 -5.35
CA ASN A 160 21.01 -4.89 -3.91
C ASN A 160 22.01 -5.98 -3.50
N ILE A 161 22.02 -7.10 -4.23
CA ILE A 161 22.87 -8.26 -3.91
C ILE A 161 24.31 -8.07 -4.45
N LEU A 162 24.47 -7.49 -5.64
CA LEU A 162 25.78 -7.36 -6.29
C LEU A 162 26.69 -6.31 -5.61
N GLU A 163 26.11 -5.30 -4.95
CA GLU A 163 26.85 -4.28 -4.20
C GLU A 163 27.80 -4.87 -3.12
N GLN A 164 27.60 -6.10 -2.64
CA GLN A 164 28.49 -6.74 -1.67
C GLN A 164 29.73 -7.41 -2.29
N SER A 165 29.64 -7.91 -3.53
CA SER A 165 30.77 -8.62 -4.16
C SER A 165 31.96 -7.70 -4.44
N GLU A 166 31.69 -6.41 -4.71
CA GLU A 166 32.71 -5.38 -4.88
C GLU A 166 33.24 -4.83 -3.55
N GLN A 167 32.50 -4.99 -2.45
CA GLN A 167 32.90 -4.51 -1.12
C GLN A 167 33.75 -5.52 -0.35
N GLN A 168 33.56 -6.83 -0.55
CA GLN A 168 34.35 -7.87 0.15
C GLN A 168 35.73 -8.11 -0.46
N THR A 169 35.91 -7.91 -1.77
CA THR A 169 37.23 -7.98 -2.44
C THR A 169 38.10 -6.76 -2.15
N ALA A 170 37.51 -5.65 -1.70
CA ALA A 170 38.23 -4.43 -1.33
C ALA A 170 38.86 -4.47 0.08
N THR A 171 38.53 -5.46 0.92
CA THR A 171 38.95 -5.48 2.33
C THR A 171 40.26 -6.23 2.60
N GLN A 172 40.79 -7.00 1.64
CA GLN A 172 42.06 -7.73 1.81
C GLN A 172 43.23 -7.21 0.96
N ASN A 173 42.98 -6.29 0.04
CA ASN A 173 44.03 -5.57 -0.66
C ASN A 173 43.66 -4.09 -0.70
N SER A 174 44.43 -3.28 0.02
CA SER A 174 44.46 -1.82 -0.05
C SER A 174 43.45 -1.05 0.82
N GLU A 175 43.98 -0.19 1.69
CA GLU A 175 43.36 1.04 2.22
C GLU A 175 42.91 2.04 1.12
N ARG A 176 42.61 1.59 -0.10
CA ARG A 176 42.13 2.40 -1.22
C ARG A 176 41.21 1.61 -2.15
N CYS A 177 40.00 1.29 -1.74
CA CYS A 177 38.87 1.22 -2.70
C CYS A 177 37.49 1.29 -2.02
N GLY A 178 37.10 2.49 -1.61
CA GLY A 178 35.74 2.76 -1.13
C GLY A 178 35.36 4.24 -1.15
N VAL A 179 36.11 5.11 -1.85
CA VAL A 179 35.79 6.55 -1.96
C VAL A 179 36.40 7.18 -3.23
N LYS A 180 36.49 6.46 -4.35
CA LYS A 180 37.12 7.02 -5.58
C LYS A 180 36.19 7.69 -6.59
N ARG A 181 34.86 7.66 -6.41
CA ARG A 181 33.97 8.54 -7.21
C ARG A 181 33.47 9.80 -6.48
N LEU A 182 33.57 9.86 -5.15
CA LEU A 182 33.09 11.01 -4.36
C LEU A 182 34.18 11.94 -3.81
N ARG A 183 35.45 11.51 -3.70
CA ARG A 183 36.56 12.42 -3.27
C ARG A 183 37.37 13.05 -4.40
N SER A 184 37.36 12.48 -5.62
CA SER A 184 38.06 13.08 -6.78
C SER A 184 37.44 14.41 -7.24
N LEU A 185 36.19 14.70 -6.85
CA LEU A 185 35.53 15.98 -7.14
C LEU A 185 35.60 16.99 -5.99
N ALA A 186 35.90 16.54 -4.77
CA ALA A 186 35.99 17.40 -3.59
C ALA A 186 37.35 18.09 -3.42
N LEU A 187 38.39 17.64 -4.14
CA LEU A 187 39.72 18.28 -4.13
C LEU A 187 39.97 19.22 -5.33
N SER A 188 38.99 19.39 -6.23
CA SER A 188 39.06 20.36 -7.33
C SER A 188 38.48 21.74 -6.99
N LEU A 189 38.06 21.96 -5.74
CA LEU A 189 37.55 23.24 -5.26
C LEU A 189 38.64 24.00 -4.48
N ARG A 190 39.68 24.42 -5.19
CA ARG A 190 40.37 25.68 -4.84
C ARG A 190 39.87 26.74 -5.80
N PRO A 191 39.22 27.82 -5.34
CA PRO A 191 38.98 28.97 -6.19
C PRO A 191 40.32 29.69 -6.40
N SER A 192 40.95 29.50 -7.56
CA SER A 192 41.89 30.51 -8.05
C SER A 192 41.05 31.69 -8.51
N LEU A 193 41.02 32.72 -7.68
CA LEU A 193 40.73 34.08 -8.11
C LEU A 193 41.62 34.41 -9.31
N MET A 194 40.99 34.61 -10.48
CA MET A 194 41.28 35.62 -11.51
C MET A 194 40.91 35.08 -12.90
N ASP A 195 40.05 35.87 -13.56
CA ASP A 195 39.87 36.08 -15.00
C ASP A 195 39.29 34.97 -15.90
N SER A 196 38.02 35.17 -16.30
CA SER A 196 37.51 35.24 -17.69
C SER A 196 36.12 34.61 -17.85
N PRO A 197 35.17 35.25 -18.57
CA PRO A 197 33.83 34.72 -18.77
C PRO A 197 33.83 33.64 -19.87
N SER A 198 33.62 32.38 -19.50
CA SER A 198 33.36 31.31 -20.47
C SER A 198 32.02 30.63 -20.19
N THR A 199 31.22 30.54 -21.24
CA THR A 199 29.84 30.05 -21.30
C THR A 199 29.77 28.52 -21.18
N LEU A 200 30.20 27.96 -20.05
CA LEU A 200 30.04 26.54 -19.74
C LEU A 200 28.75 26.33 -18.96
N LYS A 201 27.76 25.66 -19.58
CA LYS A 201 26.54 25.23 -18.88
C LYS A 201 26.95 24.45 -17.61
N PRO A 202 26.36 24.78 -16.45
CA PRO A 202 26.70 24.12 -15.20
C PRO A 202 26.43 22.61 -15.31
N SER A 203 27.41 21.79 -14.90
CA SER A 203 27.36 20.33 -15.02
C SER A 203 26.39 19.65 -14.04
N LYS A 204 25.80 20.42 -13.13
CA LYS A 204 24.87 19.95 -12.10
C LYS A 204 23.68 20.91 -11.98
N PRO A 205 22.47 20.41 -11.69
CA PRO A 205 21.30 21.26 -11.59
C PRO A 205 21.46 22.25 -10.45
N SER A 206 21.17 23.52 -10.73
CA SER A 206 21.13 24.57 -9.73
C SER A 206 19.81 24.50 -8.95
N ILE A 207 18.72 24.16 -9.63
CA ILE A 207 17.36 24.17 -9.09
C ILE A 207 16.66 22.86 -9.43
N MET A 208 16.01 22.23 -8.45
CA MET A 208 15.04 21.16 -8.67
C MET A 208 13.63 21.66 -8.36
N ILE A 209 12.65 21.34 -9.21
CA ILE A 209 11.23 21.64 -8.94
C ILE A 209 10.53 20.35 -8.50
N SER A 210 10.00 20.36 -7.27
CA SER A 210 9.17 19.31 -6.71
C SER A 210 7.71 19.78 -6.68
N TYR A 211 6.78 18.98 -7.21
CA TYR A 211 5.37 19.36 -7.38
C TYR A 211 4.45 18.14 -7.40
N SER A 212 3.15 18.35 -7.15
CA SER A 212 2.12 17.36 -7.43
C SER A 212 1.79 17.36 -8.93
N HIS A 213 1.64 16.19 -9.56
CA HIS A 213 1.24 16.11 -10.97
C HIS A 213 -0.09 16.81 -11.28
N GLY A 214 -0.97 17.00 -10.28
CA GLY A 214 -2.19 17.80 -10.42
C GLY A 214 -1.94 19.30 -10.66
N ASP A 215 -0.73 19.79 -10.38
CA ASP A 215 -0.29 21.18 -10.59
C ASP A 215 0.67 21.31 -11.78
N ASN A 216 0.63 20.36 -12.73
CA ASN A 216 1.53 20.36 -13.88
C ASN A 216 1.49 21.68 -14.67
N ASP A 217 0.35 22.35 -14.80
CA ASP A 217 0.26 23.62 -15.53
C ASP A 217 1.05 24.74 -14.84
N VAL A 218 0.91 24.86 -13.52
CA VAL A 218 1.65 25.85 -12.71
C VAL A 218 3.14 25.52 -12.73
N CYS A 219 3.48 24.25 -12.56
CA CYS A 219 4.85 23.77 -12.66
C CYS A 219 5.46 24.04 -14.04
N THR A 220 4.69 23.90 -15.11
CA THR A 220 5.10 24.19 -16.49
C THR A 220 5.43 25.66 -16.66
N GLN A 221 4.58 26.55 -16.16
CA GLN A 221 4.80 27.99 -16.22
C GLN A 221 6.05 28.38 -15.43
N LEU A 222 6.20 27.89 -14.20
CA LEU A 222 7.38 28.15 -13.38
C LEU A 222 8.66 27.65 -14.06
N TYR A 223 8.62 26.43 -14.61
CA TYR A 223 9.74 25.87 -15.36
C TYR A 223 10.11 26.76 -16.55
N HIS A 224 9.14 27.25 -17.33
CA HIS A 224 9.42 28.14 -18.45
C HIS A 224 10.03 29.48 -18.02
N GLU A 225 9.50 30.10 -16.97
CA GLU A 225 10.03 31.37 -16.45
C GLU A 225 11.48 31.21 -15.95
N LEU A 226 11.77 30.16 -15.18
CA LEU A 226 13.13 29.88 -14.72
C LEU A 226 14.05 29.53 -15.91
N ASN A 227 13.54 28.81 -16.91
CA ASN A 227 14.33 28.39 -18.07
C ASN A 227 14.61 29.53 -19.07
N LYS A 228 13.98 30.71 -18.93
CA LYS A 228 14.41 31.94 -19.64
C LYS A 228 15.81 32.38 -19.21
N LYS A 229 16.27 31.91 -18.04
CA LYS A 229 17.60 32.14 -17.47
C LYS A 229 18.46 30.88 -17.52
N ASN A 230 18.30 30.04 -18.55
CA ASN A 230 19.00 28.75 -18.68
C ASN A 230 20.53 28.87 -18.75
N ASP A 231 21.06 30.04 -19.09
CA ASP A 231 22.49 30.35 -19.07
C ASP A 231 23.01 30.54 -17.64
N GLU A 232 22.12 30.88 -16.69
CA GLU A 232 22.42 31.12 -15.29
C GLU A 232 22.09 29.90 -14.41
N PHE A 233 21.03 29.15 -14.75
CA PHE A 233 20.55 28.02 -13.94
C PHE A 233 20.24 26.78 -14.79
N TYR A 234 20.72 25.62 -14.34
CA TYR A 234 20.24 24.34 -14.85
C TYR A 234 19.10 23.82 -13.95
N ILE A 235 17.93 23.55 -14.55
CA ILE A 235 16.71 23.18 -13.83
C ILE A 235 16.43 21.70 -14.03
N TRP A 236 16.28 20.98 -12.92
CA TRP A 236 15.85 19.59 -12.87
C TRP A 236 14.36 19.50 -12.58
N ILE A 237 13.64 18.70 -13.36
CA ILE A 237 12.21 18.42 -13.17
C ILE A 237 11.89 16.99 -13.65
N ASP A 238 11.11 16.25 -12.87
CA ASP A 238 10.85 14.82 -13.05
C ASP A 238 10.34 14.44 -14.47
N ARG A 239 9.49 15.27 -15.06
CA ARG A 239 8.86 15.02 -16.37
C ARG A 239 9.84 14.92 -17.53
N GLN A 240 11.04 15.49 -17.40
CA GLN A 240 12.11 15.32 -18.38
C GLN A 240 12.69 13.90 -18.38
N TYR A 241 12.49 13.17 -17.28
CA TYR A 241 13.05 11.84 -17.02
C TYR A 241 11.99 10.73 -16.93
N CYS A 242 10.70 11.07 -17.05
CA CYS A 242 9.61 10.08 -17.05
C CYS A 242 9.71 9.00 -18.15
N LYS A 243 10.55 9.19 -19.17
CA LYS A 243 10.76 8.21 -20.24
C LYS A 243 11.82 7.15 -19.93
N THR A 244 12.57 7.26 -18.83
CA THR A 244 13.78 6.44 -18.58
C THR A 244 13.59 5.29 -17.60
N GLY A 245 12.36 4.85 -17.32
CA GLY A 245 12.05 3.63 -16.54
C GLY A 245 12.24 3.77 -15.02
N TYR A 246 13.44 4.14 -14.55
CA TYR A 246 13.73 4.30 -13.12
C TYR A 246 13.68 5.78 -12.68
N LEU A 247 12.46 6.29 -12.51
CA LEU A 247 12.23 7.70 -12.16
C LEU A 247 12.67 8.03 -10.72
N TRP A 248 12.47 7.12 -9.76
CA TRP A 248 12.77 7.39 -8.34
C TRP A 248 14.26 7.59 -8.05
N GLY A 249 15.14 6.79 -8.66
CA GLY A 249 16.58 7.04 -8.57
C GLY A 249 16.97 8.37 -9.19
N LYS A 250 16.34 8.75 -10.31
CA LYS A 250 16.58 10.06 -10.95
C LYS A 250 16.08 11.23 -10.11
N ILE A 251 14.97 11.06 -9.41
CA ILE A 251 14.48 12.03 -8.40
C ILE A 251 15.52 12.17 -7.28
N ALA A 252 16.00 11.06 -6.72
CA ALA A 252 17.02 11.09 -5.68
C ALA A 252 18.34 11.74 -6.15
N ASP A 253 18.82 11.37 -7.35
CA ASP A 253 19.98 11.99 -8.00
C ASP A 253 19.76 13.50 -8.19
N GLY A 254 18.57 13.90 -8.63
CA GLY A 254 18.17 15.30 -8.81
C GLY A 254 18.17 16.08 -7.50
N MET A 255 17.59 15.51 -6.43
CA MET A 255 17.56 16.11 -5.09
C MET A 255 18.97 16.28 -4.53
N GLN A 256 19.83 15.28 -4.70
CA GLN A 256 21.21 15.32 -4.20
C GLN A 256 22.08 16.31 -4.98
N ALA A 257 21.85 16.43 -6.30
CA ALA A 257 22.66 17.29 -7.15
C ALA A 257 22.19 18.76 -7.17
N ALA A 258 20.93 19.02 -6.85
CA ALA A 258 20.36 20.36 -6.84
C ALA A 258 20.92 21.22 -5.71
N SER A 259 21.22 22.48 -6.01
CA SER A 259 21.61 23.45 -4.97
C SER A 259 20.40 23.98 -4.20
N ILE A 260 19.24 24.08 -4.87
CA ILE A 260 17.97 24.55 -4.30
C ILE A 260 16.86 23.60 -4.75
N ILE A 261 15.93 23.27 -3.85
CA ILE A 261 14.70 22.54 -4.17
C ILE A 261 13.51 23.49 -3.97
N LEU A 262 12.76 23.74 -5.05
CA LEU A 262 11.51 24.51 -5.04
C LEU A 262 10.34 23.55 -4.88
N CYS A 263 9.67 23.60 -3.72
CA CYS A 263 8.49 22.81 -3.44
C CYS A 263 7.22 23.60 -3.76
N LEU A 264 6.48 23.16 -4.79
CA LEU A 264 5.17 23.71 -5.11
C LEU A 264 4.10 23.08 -4.22
N LEU A 265 3.62 23.86 -3.26
CA LEU A 265 2.52 23.52 -2.40
C LEU A 265 1.25 24.18 -2.95
N SER A 266 0.30 23.40 -3.42
CA SER A 266 -0.95 23.89 -3.98
C SER A 266 -2.09 23.69 -2.99
N ASN A 267 -2.89 24.75 -2.82
CA ASN A 267 -4.18 24.70 -2.14
C ASN A 267 -5.31 24.34 -3.11
N LYS A 268 -5.03 23.78 -4.31
CA LYS A 268 -6.07 23.12 -5.10
C LYS A 268 -6.79 22.20 -4.14
N LYS A 269 -8.03 22.58 -3.81
CA LYS A 269 -8.83 21.96 -2.76
C LYS A 269 -8.69 20.47 -2.95
N SER A 270 -7.94 19.84 -2.06
CA SER A 270 -8.17 18.44 -1.75
C SER A 270 -9.68 18.35 -1.61
N ALA A 271 -10.27 17.55 -2.50
CA ALA A 271 -11.61 17.02 -2.45
C ALA A 271 -12.20 17.22 -1.04
N VAL A 272 -13.34 17.92 -0.91
CA VAL A 272 -14.01 18.26 0.37
C VAL A 272 -13.66 17.19 1.38
N ASN A 273 -13.03 17.56 2.50
CA ASN A 273 -12.61 16.58 3.48
C ASN A 273 -13.88 15.91 4.03
N LEU A 274 -14.31 14.83 3.38
CA LEU A 274 -15.53 14.10 3.71
C LEU A 274 -15.48 13.59 5.15
N ASP A 275 -14.28 13.53 5.74
CA ASP A 275 -14.06 13.20 7.14
C ASP A 275 -14.65 14.23 8.10
N GLU A 276 -14.80 15.50 7.69
CA GLU A 276 -15.35 16.60 8.50
C GLU A 276 -16.86 16.77 8.32
N LYS A 277 -17.39 16.51 7.12
CA LYS A 277 -18.82 16.61 6.81
C LYS A 277 -19.52 15.30 7.22
N PRO A 278 -20.49 15.30 8.15
CA PRO A 278 -21.22 14.07 8.50
C PRO A 278 -21.96 13.54 7.28
N ILE A 279 -21.98 12.20 7.12
CA ILE A 279 -22.61 11.54 5.96
C ILE A 279 -24.09 11.92 5.78
N SER A 280 -24.78 12.28 6.86
CA SER A 280 -26.16 12.77 6.82
C SER A 280 -26.34 14.09 6.06
N GLN A 281 -25.26 14.80 5.77
CA GLN A 281 -25.25 16.06 5.01
C GLN A 281 -24.67 15.90 3.61
N TRP A 282 -24.19 14.70 3.23
CA TRP A 282 -23.59 14.49 1.92
C TRP A 282 -24.65 14.61 0.84
N ASP A 283 -24.34 15.42 -0.18
CA ASP A 283 -25.11 15.52 -1.40
C ASP A 283 -24.56 14.57 -2.48
N LYS A 284 -25.16 14.62 -3.66
CA LYS A 284 -24.76 13.80 -4.82
C LYS A 284 -23.30 14.00 -5.22
N ASP A 285 -22.77 15.21 -5.10
CA ASP A 285 -21.40 15.52 -5.47
C ASP A 285 -20.42 14.95 -4.44
N ASP A 286 -20.77 15.01 -3.15
CA ASP A 286 -20.00 14.35 -2.08
C ASP A 286 -19.96 12.83 -2.28
N VAL A 287 -21.09 12.22 -2.65
CA VAL A 287 -21.16 10.79 -2.95
C VAL A 287 -20.27 10.45 -4.16
N ALA A 288 -20.36 11.21 -5.25
CA ALA A 288 -19.48 11.03 -6.40
C ALA A 288 -17.99 11.13 -6.02
N GLN A 289 -17.66 12.10 -5.16
CA GLN A 289 -16.32 12.30 -4.64
C GLN A 289 -15.86 11.11 -3.78
N TRP A 290 -16.74 10.55 -2.95
CA TRP A 290 -16.45 9.36 -2.16
C TRP A 290 -16.14 8.14 -3.03
N PHE A 291 -16.88 7.94 -4.14
CA PHE A 291 -16.59 6.89 -5.11
C PHE A 291 -15.19 7.05 -5.71
N GLN A 292 -14.80 8.27 -6.05
CA GLN A 292 -13.46 8.58 -6.58
C GLN A 292 -12.36 8.33 -5.55
N GLN A 293 -12.53 8.81 -4.30
CA GLN A 293 -11.55 8.63 -3.22
C GLN A 293 -11.29 7.16 -2.89
N ASN A 294 -12.33 6.32 -2.97
CA ASN A 294 -12.23 4.88 -2.73
C ASN A 294 -11.86 4.07 -3.98
N LYS A 295 -11.54 4.74 -5.11
CA LYS A 295 -11.17 4.12 -6.38
C LYS A 295 -12.21 3.08 -6.86
N ILE A 296 -13.48 3.39 -6.64
CA ILE A 296 -14.62 2.57 -7.08
C ILE A 296 -14.87 2.87 -8.56
N MET A 297 -15.22 1.83 -9.33
CA MET A 297 -15.46 1.98 -10.77
C MET A 297 -16.63 2.95 -11.06
N PRO A 298 -16.50 3.88 -12.02
CA PRO A 298 -17.59 4.81 -12.38
C PRO A 298 -18.89 4.12 -12.80
N GLU A 299 -18.81 2.90 -13.33
CA GLU A 299 -19.96 2.08 -13.73
C GLU A 299 -20.80 1.66 -12.52
N LEU A 300 -20.18 1.39 -11.36
CA LEU A 300 -20.87 1.12 -10.10
C LEU A 300 -21.65 2.36 -9.64
N TYR A 301 -21.01 3.54 -9.70
CA TYR A 301 -21.68 4.80 -9.36
C TYR A 301 -22.91 5.06 -10.24
N LYS A 302 -22.76 4.86 -11.56
CA LYS A 302 -23.86 5.00 -12.53
C LYS A 302 -24.98 3.98 -12.35
N LEU A 303 -24.68 2.79 -11.82
CA LEU A 303 -25.67 1.76 -11.60
C LEU A 303 -26.54 2.08 -10.39
N TYR A 304 -25.92 2.44 -9.26
CA TYR A 304 -26.65 2.66 -8.01
C TYR A 304 -27.31 4.04 -7.91
N GLN A 305 -26.73 5.06 -8.53
CA GLN A 305 -27.32 6.41 -8.62
C GLN A 305 -27.77 6.99 -7.28
N PHE A 306 -27.01 6.74 -6.21
CA PHE A 306 -27.29 7.33 -4.90
C PHE A 306 -27.36 8.85 -5.00
N GLU A 307 -28.43 9.44 -4.48
CA GLU A 307 -28.67 10.89 -4.53
C GLU A 307 -28.05 11.62 -3.33
N ASP A 308 -27.84 10.91 -2.21
CA ASP A 308 -27.27 11.48 -0.98
C ASP A 308 -26.53 10.44 -0.11
N GLY A 309 -25.86 10.93 0.94
CA GLY A 309 -25.15 10.08 1.90
C GLY A 309 -26.05 9.15 2.72
N PRO A 310 -27.23 9.59 3.23
CA PRO A 310 -28.20 8.71 3.88
C PRO A 310 -28.59 7.49 3.05
N GLU A 311 -28.82 7.65 1.74
CA GLU A 311 -29.13 6.54 0.84
C GLU A 311 -27.96 5.56 0.74
N LEU A 312 -26.75 6.07 0.51
CA LEU A 312 -25.53 5.27 0.49
C LEU A 312 -25.30 4.51 1.81
N LEU A 313 -25.54 5.15 2.96
CA LEU A 313 -25.39 4.55 4.27
C LEU A 313 -26.46 3.49 4.56
N THR A 314 -27.70 3.73 4.13
CA THR A 314 -28.80 2.77 4.24
C THR A 314 -28.47 1.52 3.42
N TYR A 315 -28.01 1.73 2.19
CA TYR A 315 -27.54 0.64 1.33
C TYR A 315 -26.38 -0.13 1.96
N ALA A 316 -25.39 0.57 2.51
CA ALA A 316 -24.30 -0.05 3.26
C ALA A 316 -24.84 -0.89 4.42
N ALA A 317 -25.77 -0.39 5.22
CA ALA A 317 -26.33 -1.16 6.33
C ALA A 317 -27.06 -2.44 5.89
N THR A 318 -27.71 -2.42 4.72
CA THR A 318 -28.45 -3.57 4.17
C THR A 318 -27.52 -4.63 3.57
N ILE A 319 -26.49 -4.24 2.81
CA ILE A 319 -25.64 -5.19 2.09
C ILE A 319 -24.61 -5.92 3.00
N LEU A 320 -24.42 -5.44 4.23
CA LEU A 320 -23.42 -5.98 5.15
C LEU A 320 -23.82 -7.28 5.86
N ASP A 321 -25.04 -7.77 5.64
CA ASP A 321 -25.41 -9.15 5.97
C ASP A 321 -24.77 -10.11 4.96
N GLU A 322 -24.08 -11.15 5.42
CA GLU A 322 -23.37 -12.09 4.54
C GLU A 322 -24.28 -12.79 3.52
N ASN A 323 -25.54 -13.05 3.87
CA ASN A 323 -26.49 -13.68 2.95
C ASN A 323 -26.94 -12.68 1.89
N ILE A 324 -27.15 -11.43 2.27
CA ILE A 324 -27.49 -10.35 1.35
C ILE A 324 -26.31 -10.05 0.43
N LEU A 325 -25.07 -10.05 0.94
CA LEU A 325 -23.87 -9.80 0.14
C LEU A 325 -23.70 -10.81 -1.01
N LYS A 326 -23.93 -12.11 -0.73
CA LYS A 326 -23.87 -13.16 -1.75
C LYS A 326 -24.96 -13.01 -2.79
N LEU A 327 -26.19 -12.69 -2.35
CA LEU A 327 -27.32 -12.46 -3.24
C LEU A 327 -27.09 -11.22 -4.12
N GLU A 328 -26.63 -10.12 -3.51
CA GLU A 328 -26.35 -8.85 -4.17
C GLU A 328 -25.22 -9.00 -5.19
N GLN A 329 -24.18 -9.78 -4.88
CA GLN A 329 -23.13 -10.09 -5.87
C GLN A 329 -23.70 -10.79 -7.11
N GLN A 330 -24.63 -11.72 -6.94
CA GLN A 330 -25.26 -12.44 -8.05
C GLN A 330 -26.18 -11.52 -8.86
N VAL A 331 -27.06 -10.78 -8.20
CA VAL A 331 -28.00 -9.83 -8.83
C VAL A 331 -27.23 -8.73 -9.56
N TYR A 332 -26.21 -8.16 -8.92
CA TYR A 332 -25.36 -7.13 -9.48
C TYR A 332 -24.59 -7.62 -10.70
N SER A 333 -24.01 -8.83 -10.64
CA SER A 333 -23.28 -9.40 -11.77
C SER A 333 -24.18 -9.50 -13.01
N GLN A 334 -25.45 -9.85 -12.83
CA GLN A 334 -26.45 -9.91 -13.91
C GLN A 334 -26.85 -8.52 -14.43
N ALA A 335 -27.15 -7.58 -13.55
CA ALA A 335 -27.51 -6.21 -13.95
C ALA A 335 -26.35 -5.51 -14.67
N TYR A 336 -25.12 -5.70 -14.19
CA TYR A 336 -23.91 -5.16 -14.81
C TYR A 336 -23.66 -5.76 -16.20
N LEU A 337 -23.85 -7.08 -16.35
CA LEU A 337 -23.77 -7.77 -17.64
C LEU A 337 -24.74 -7.17 -18.66
N GLN A 338 -25.98 -6.89 -18.24
CA GLN A 338 -27.00 -6.28 -19.09
C GLN A 338 -26.63 -4.83 -19.47
N ALA A 339 -26.19 -4.03 -18.50
CA ALA A 339 -25.85 -2.62 -18.73
C ALA A 339 -24.56 -2.39 -19.53
N ASN A 340 -23.65 -3.37 -19.57
CA ASN A 340 -22.31 -3.21 -20.16
C ASN A 340 -22.04 -4.16 -21.33
N ASN A 341 -23.06 -4.50 -22.14
CA ASN A 341 -22.92 -5.31 -23.35
C ASN A 341 -22.25 -6.68 -23.09
N GLY A 342 -22.65 -7.37 -22.03
CA GLY A 342 -22.12 -8.69 -21.70
C GLY A 342 -20.73 -8.70 -21.04
N LYS A 343 -20.19 -7.54 -20.65
CA LYS A 343 -18.96 -7.48 -19.85
C LYS A 343 -19.22 -7.97 -18.43
N VAL A 344 -18.50 -9.00 -18.01
CA VAL A 344 -18.55 -9.52 -16.64
C VAL A 344 -17.89 -8.52 -15.70
N LEU A 345 -18.56 -8.21 -14.60
CA LEU A 345 -17.90 -7.48 -13.52
C LEU A 345 -16.85 -8.39 -12.88
N LEU A 346 -15.61 -7.93 -12.85
CA LEU A 346 -14.54 -8.64 -12.16
C LEU A 346 -14.79 -8.63 -10.64
N THR A 347 -14.44 -9.72 -9.96
CA THR A 347 -14.54 -9.84 -8.49
C THR A 347 -13.81 -8.71 -7.73
N PRO A 348 -12.60 -8.24 -8.15
CA PRO A 348 -11.88 -7.21 -7.41
C PRO A 348 -12.57 -5.83 -7.34
N PRO A 349 -13.15 -5.28 -8.43
CA PRO A 349 -14.00 -4.09 -8.37
C PRO A 349 -15.15 -4.16 -7.36
N PHE A 350 -15.89 -5.26 -7.33
CA PHE A 350 -17.01 -5.44 -6.39
C PHE A 350 -16.51 -5.53 -4.96
N SER A 351 -15.47 -6.33 -4.71
CA SER A 351 -14.86 -6.44 -3.39
C SER A 351 -14.36 -5.10 -2.87
N ARG A 352 -13.80 -4.25 -3.73
CA ARG A 352 -13.40 -2.89 -3.35
C ARG A 352 -14.59 -2.03 -2.93
N PHE A 353 -15.69 -2.11 -3.67
CA PHE A 353 -16.92 -1.40 -3.33
C PHE A 353 -17.50 -1.87 -1.99
N THR A 354 -17.62 -3.17 -1.78
CA THR A 354 -18.16 -3.74 -0.53
C THR A 354 -17.28 -3.40 0.68
N ASN A 355 -15.95 -3.47 0.51
CA ASN A 355 -15.00 -3.08 1.57
C ASN A 355 -15.09 -1.58 1.89
N ALA A 356 -15.31 -0.74 0.88
CA ALA A 356 -15.51 0.69 1.09
C ALA A 356 -16.81 0.97 1.88
N LEU A 357 -17.91 0.27 1.56
CA LEU A 357 -19.18 0.37 2.30
C LEU A 357 -19.04 -0.12 3.75
N GLN A 358 -18.31 -1.24 3.97
CA GLN A 358 -17.99 -1.74 5.31
C GLN A 358 -17.32 -0.67 6.17
N LYS A 359 -16.26 -0.05 5.60
CA LYS A 359 -15.52 1.00 6.28
C LYS A 359 -16.41 2.20 6.59
N LEU A 360 -17.21 2.65 5.61
CA LEU A 360 -18.12 3.78 5.77
C LEU A 360 -19.13 3.56 6.91
N HIS A 361 -19.72 2.37 6.98
CA HIS A 361 -20.67 2.01 8.03
C HIS A 361 -20.01 1.96 9.42
N TYR A 362 -18.82 1.37 9.50
CA TYR A 362 -18.06 1.28 10.75
C TYR A 362 -17.66 2.66 11.28
N ASP A 363 -17.10 3.50 10.42
CA ASP A 363 -16.65 4.86 10.77
C ASP A 363 -17.83 5.72 11.25
N THR A 364 -19.00 5.56 10.61
CA THR A 364 -20.23 6.27 11.01
C THR A 364 -20.73 5.82 12.38
N LYS A 365 -20.75 4.51 12.66
CA LYS A 365 -21.11 3.97 13.99
C LYS A 365 -20.17 4.47 15.08
N LEU A 366 -18.86 4.50 14.81
CA LEU A 366 -17.86 4.95 15.77
C LEU A 366 -18.03 6.44 16.10
N LYS A 367 -18.31 7.29 15.09
CA LYS A 367 -18.61 8.72 15.27
C LYS A 367 -19.90 8.94 16.08
N MET A 368 -20.94 8.15 15.84
CA MET A 368 -22.18 8.22 16.63
C MET A 368 -21.93 7.87 18.10
N GLN A 369 -21.18 6.81 18.40
CA GLN A 369 -20.87 6.42 19.78
C GLN A 369 -20.06 7.48 20.54
N LYS A 370 -19.08 8.13 19.89
CA LYS A 370 -18.30 9.22 20.50
C LYS A 370 -19.18 10.43 20.84
N THR A 371 -20.15 10.75 19.97
CA THR A 371 -21.07 11.87 20.19
C THR A 371 -21.99 11.61 21.37
N THR A 372 -22.47 10.38 21.56
CA THR A 372 -23.32 9.99 22.70
C THR A 372 -22.58 10.07 24.04
N ILE A 373 -21.28 9.79 24.08
CA ILE A 373 -20.48 9.84 25.31
C ILE A 373 -20.13 11.28 25.71
N ALA A 374 -20.04 12.21 24.75
CA ALA A 374 -19.72 13.61 25.01
C ALA A 374 -20.91 14.45 25.52
N VAL A 375 -22.14 13.89 25.50
CA VAL A 375 -23.31 14.51 26.13
C VAL A 375 -23.39 14.01 27.56
N GLU A 376 -22.60 14.60 28.47
CA GLU A 376 -22.84 14.42 29.90
C GLU A 376 -24.27 14.85 30.24
N PRO A 377 -25.00 14.12 31.10
CA PRO A 377 -26.31 14.56 31.54
C PRO A 377 -26.12 15.86 32.32
N ILE A 378 -26.67 16.95 31.78
CA ILE A 378 -26.87 18.18 32.54
C ILE A 378 -27.82 17.81 33.69
N ILE A 379 -27.25 17.44 34.83
CA ILE A 379 -27.97 17.38 36.09
C ILE A 379 -28.35 18.83 36.39
N MET A 380 -29.57 19.23 36.04
CA MET A 380 -30.15 20.46 36.55
C MET A 380 -30.32 20.30 38.06
N THR A 381 -29.33 20.76 38.82
CA THR A 381 -29.50 21.02 40.25
C THR A 381 -30.41 22.24 40.39
N ALA A 382 -31.68 21.97 40.67
CA ALA A 382 -32.62 23.00 41.11
C ALA A 382 -32.13 23.57 42.44
N SER A 383 -31.64 24.81 42.41
CA SER A 383 -31.43 25.64 43.58
C SER A 383 -32.79 26.12 44.09
N ASN A 384 -33.21 25.62 45.26
CA ASN A 384 -34.29 26.25 46.02
C ASN A 384 -33.76 26.75 47.36
N SER A 385 -33.82 28.07 47.49
CA SER A 385 -33.60 28.85 48.69
C SER A 385 -34.73 28.65 49.72
N VAL A 386 -34.31 28.34 50.95
CA VAL A 386 -34.79 28.81 52.26
C VAL A 386 -36.25 29.33 52.38
N GLY A 387 -37.03 28.68 53.26
CA GLY A 387 -37.96 29.37 54.15
C GLY A 387 -39.28 28.64 54.46
N GLY A 388 -39.42 28.06 55.66
CA GLY A 388 -40.75 27.67 56.19
C GLY A 388 -40.74 26.56 57.23
N LYS A 389 -41.20 26.88 58.45
CA LYS A 389 -41.21 26.08 59.69
C LYS A 389 -42.16 24.85 59.69
N PRO A 390 -42.04 23.94 60.69
CA PRO A 390 -42.63 22.61 60.66
C PRO A 390 -44.03 22.55 61.28
N ALA A 391 -44.88 21.66 60.74
CA ALA A 391 -46.07 21.17 61.42
C ALA A 391 -46.15 19.64 61.31
N THR A 392 -46.28 19.01 62.47
CA THR A 392 -46.44 17.59 62.72
C THR A 392 -47.84 17.09 62.34
N ARG A 393 -47.94 15.91 61.72
CA ARG A 393 -48.76 14.76 62.19
C ARG A 393 -48.89 13.63 61.15
N ASN A 394 -48.46 12.46 61.61
CA ASN A 394 -49.15 11.16 61.67
C ASN A 394 -49.65 10.40 60.41
N ILE A 395 -49.06 9.20 60.29
CA ILE A 395 -49.67 7.86 60.26
C ILE A 395 -50.52 7.43 59.04
N SER A 396 -49.97 6.50 58.25
CA SER A 396 -50.53 5.18 57.86
C SER A 396 -49.60 4.59 56.77
N ARG A 397 -48.72 3.61 56.95
CA ARG A 397 -48.83 2.16 57.27
C ARG A 397 -49.79 1.35 56.38
N ILE A 398 -49.19 0.36 55.68
CA ILE A 398 -49.66 -1.02 55.30
C ILE A 398 -50.22 -1.18 53.86
N PRO A 399 -49.95 -2.29 53.11
CA PRO A 399 -48.76 -3.16 53.03
C PRO A 399 -48.46 -3.77 51.63
N ARG A 400 -47.41 -4.59 51.60
CA ARG A 400 -47.06 -5.66 50.62
C ARG A 400 -48.19 -6.69 50.37
N LYS A 401 -48.22 -7.24 49.14
CA LYS A 401 -48.48 -8.65 48.75
C LYS A 401 -47.59 -8.90 47.51
N SER A 402 -46.69 -9.87 47.33
CA SER A 402 -46.58 -11.33 47.60
C SER A 402 -47.50 -12.22 46.74
N SER A 403 -46.92 -12.89 45.73
CA SER A 403 -47.14 -14.29 45.27
C SER A 403 -46.73 -14.40 43.78
N ILE A 404 -45.66 -15.13 43.41
CA ILE A 404 -45.57 -16.59 43.22
C ILE A 404 -46.54 -17.09 42.14
N THR A 405 -46.03 -17.48 40.96
CA THR A 405 -46.01 -18.87 40.46
C THR A 405 -45.33 -18.96 39.08
N LYS A 406 -44.27 -19.80 38.99
CA LYS A 406 -43.97 -20.59 37.78
C LYS A 406 -44.99 -21.73 37.69
N PRO A 407 -45.14 -22.35 36.51
CA PRO A 407 -44.71 -23.73 36.44
C PRO A 407 -43.83 -24.03 35.22
N GLN A 408 -42.98 -25.03 35.41
CA GLN A 408 -42.23 -25.77 34.40
C GLN A 408 -43.18 -26.52 33.47
N VAL A 409 -42.84 -26.61 32.18
CA VAL A 409 -42.36 -27.84 31.54
C VAL A 409 -41.20 -27.45 30.63
#